data_AF-A0A353WTI8-F1
#
_entry.id   AF-A0A353WTI8-F1
#
_cell.length_a   1.000
_cell.length_b   1.000
_cell.length_c   1.000
_cell.angle_alpha   90.00
_cell.angle_beta   90.00
_cell.angle_gamma   90.00
#
_symmetry.space_group_name_H-M   'P 1'
#
loop_
_entity.id
_entity.type
_entity.pdbx_description
1 polymer ?
#
loop_
_entity_poly.entity_id
_entity_poly.type
_entity_poly.pdbx_seq_one_letter_code
_entity_poly.pdbx_strand_id
1 'polypeptide(L)'
;MKIAIPILLTVVYTAALLFTGGLSKKIGLEVSGNSFVNGQVNYQIILLLITGVSLLTTYILNKENFLTYFSFGHISIPGDELKLFGIKQGDSWLKTGLSLCLVITGVTAIFMYFQLKKVDVDWSLLQGGIFWILLFSLTNSFGEEMIYRVGLVSPLQGLVSPTIIFLISALIFGLAHINGMPSGIVGIALAGILGFILAKSIFETQGFFWAWLIHFLQDVVIIGSLYLMHKVS
;
A
#
# COMPACT_ATOMS: atom_id res chain seq x y z
N MET A 1 0.27 -14.28 23.51
CA MET A 1 0.24 -14.87 22.15
C MET A 1 -0.69 -14.11 21.19
N LYS A 2 -1.95 -13.82 21.54
CA LYS A 2 -2.93 -13.19 20.62
C LYS A 2 -2.48 -11.86 19.98
N ILE A 3 -1.75 -11.01 20.70
CA ILE A 3 -1.21 -9.73 20.17
C ILE A 3 0.03 -9.96 19.30
N ALA A 4 0.92 -10.87 19.68
CA ALA A 4 2.21 -11.04 19.03
C ALA A 4 2.08 -11.74 17.65
N ILE A 5 1.15 -12.68 17.50
CA ILE A 5 1.03 -13.50 16.30
C ILE A 5 0.73 -12.66 15.04
N PRO A 6 -0.27 -11.76 15.00
CA PRO A 6 -0.53 -10.93 13.82
C PRO A 6 0.71 -10.11 13.41
N ILE A 7 1.40 -9.52 14.38
CA ILE A 7 2.60 -8.71 14.15
C ILE A 7 3.71 -9.57 13.55
N LEU A 8 3.97 -10.74 14.14
CA LEU A 8 5.00 -11.67 13.65
C LEU A 8 4.68 -12.18 12.25
N LEU A 9 3.42 -12.50 11.96
CA LEU A 9 3.00 -12.91 10.61
C LEU A 9 3.22 -11.80 9.60
N THR A 10 2.80 -10.56 9.88
CA THR A 10 3.06 -9.43 9.00
C THR A 10 4.55 -9.23 8.77
N VAL A 11 5.39 -9.31 9.81
CA VAL A 11 6.86 -9.24 9.67
C VAL A 11 7.40 -10.38 8.78
N VAL A 12 6.88 -11.60 8.93
CA VAL A 12 7.25 -12.74 8.09
C VAL A 12 6.85 -12.50 6.63
N TYR A 13 5.64 -11.97 6.38
CA TYR A 13 5.19 -11.63 5.02
C TYR A 13 6.03 -10.52 4.41
N THR A 14 6.39 -9.50 5.17
CA THR A 14 7.31 -8.44 4.73
C THR A 14 8.68 -9.01 4.39
N ALA A 15 9.26 -9.84 5.25
CA ALA A 15 10.53 -10.50 4.99
C ALA A 15 10.43 -11.36 3.73
N ALA A 16 9.36 -12.14 3.59
CA ALA A 16 9.11 -12.94 2.39
C ALA A 16 9.09 -12.04 1.14
N LEU A 17 8.32 -10.96 1.11
CA LEU A 17 8.29 -10.02 -0.02
C LEU A 17 9.69 -9.46 -0.35
N LEU A 18 10.45 -9.02 0.65
CA LEU A 18 11.79 -8.47 0.46
C LEU A 18 12.79 -9.50 -0.10
N PHE A 19 12.79 -10.73 0.40
CA PHE A 19 13.72 -11.78 -0.05
C PHE A 19 13.28 -12.42 -1.38
N THR A 20 11.97 -12.57 -1.59
CA THR A 20 11.41 -13.15 -2.81
C THR A 20 11.38 -12.17 -3.99
N GLY A 21 11.52 -10.86 -3.76
CA GLY A 21 11.69 -9.87 -4.83
C GLY A 21 12.89 -10.17 -5.74
N GLY A 22 13.94 -10.81 -5.23
CA GLY A 22 15.04 -11.33 -6.05
C GLY A 22 14.71 -12.64 -6.79
N LEU A 23 13.78 -13.43 -6.24
CA LEU A 23 13.32 -14.70 -6.83
C LEU A 23 12.27 -14.50 -7.92
N SER A 24 11.55 -13.37 -7.95
CA SER A 24 10.59 -13.05 -9.02
C SER A 24 11.24 -13.11 -10.40
N LYS A 25 12.50 -12.68 -10.52
CA LYS A 25 13.30 -12.77 -11.75
C LYS A 25 13.50 -14.21 -12.26
N LYS A 26 13.37 -15.22 -11.38
CA LYS A 26 13.49 -16.64 -11.75
C LYS A 26 12.19 -17.26 -12.26
N ILE A 27 11.04 -16.59 -12.07
CA ILE A 27 9.75 -17.07 -12.59
C ILE A 27 9.78 -17.04 -14.12
N GLY A 28 10.40 -16.02 -14.71
CA GLY A 28 10.70 -15.98 -16.15
C GLY A 28 9.49 -15.83 -17.06
N LEU A 29 8.34 -15.35 -16.57
CA LEU A 29 7.21 -15.04 -17.44
C LEU A 29 7.47 -13.73 -18.20
N GLU A 30 7.27 -13.79 -19.50
CA GLU A 30 7.39 -12.66 -20.42
C GLU A 30 6.04 -12.48 -21.14
N VAL A 31 5.36 -11.37 -20.87
CA VAL A 31 4.03 -11.04 -21.42
C VAL A 31 4.08 -9.82 -22.34
N SER A 32 5.22 -9.13 -22.38
CA SER A 32 5.45 -7.91 -23.13
C SER A 32 6.92 -7.84 -23.56
N GLY A 33 7.23 -7.05 -24.60
CA GLY A 33 8.62 -6.67 -24.90
C GLY A 33 9.23 -5.72 -23.86
N ASN A 34 8.42 -5.17 -22.94
CA ASN A 34 8.90 -4.29 -21.89
C ASN A 34 9.35 -5.11 -20.65
N SER A 35 10.65 -5.05 -20.33
CA SER A 35 11.25 -5.78 -19.21
C SER A 35 10.72 -5.34 -17.83
N PHE A 36 10.31 -4.08 -17.67
CA PHE A 36 9.65 -3.60 -16.45
C PHE A 36 8.29 -4.27 -16.27
N VAL A 37 7.49 -4.38 -17.35
CA VAL A 37 6.19 -5.07 -17.31
C VAL A 37 6.37 -6.54 -16.92
N ASN A 38 7.33 -7.24 -17.53
CA ASN A 38 7.61 -8.64 -17.21
C ASN A 38 8.08 -8.80 -15.75
N GLY A 39 8.95 -7.91 -15.27
CA GLY A 39 9.38 -7.88 -13.88
C GLY A 39 8.21 -7.70 -12.91
N GLN A 40 7.30 -6.77 -13.21
CA GLN A 40 6.11 -6.51 -12.42
C GLN A 40 5.15 -7.71 -12.41
N VAL A 41 4.87 -8.34 -13.56
CA VAL A 41 4.03 -9.56 -13.59
C VAL A 41 4.58 -10.63 -12.66
N ASN A 42 5.87 -10.91 -12.75
CA ASN A 42 6.51 -11.92 -11.91
C ASN A 42 6.44 -11.54 -10.42
N TYR A 43 6.63 -10.26 -10.07
CA TYR A 43 6.49 -9.78 -8.69
C TYR A 43 5.05 -9.91 -8.18
N GLN A 44 4.06 -9.53 -8.99
CA GLN A 44 2.64 -9.57 -8.62
C GLN A 44 2.15 -10.98 -8.30
N ILE A 45 2.66 -12.00 -8.99
CA ILE A 45 2.34 -13.41 -8.65
C ILE A 45 2.73 -13.71 -7.21
N ILE A 46 3.95 -13.34 -6.81
CA ILE A 46 4.44 -13.60 -5.45
C ILE A 46 3.64 -12.77 -4.43
N LEU A 47 3.42 -11.49 -4.72
CA LEU A 47 2.65 -10.60 -3.85
C LEU A 47 1.26 -11.17 -3.61
N LEU A 48 0.51 -11.53 -4.66
CA LEU A 48 -0.85 -12.03 -4.54
C LEU A 48 -0.93 -13.39 -3.84
N LEU A 49 0.08 -14.26 -3.99
CA LEU A 49 0.17 -15.49 -3.21
C LEU A 49 0.35 -15.21 -1.72
N ILE A 50 1.28 -14.32 -1.36
CA ILE A 50 1.51 -13.91 0.03
C ILE A 50 0.27 -13.21 0.60
N THR A 51 -0.38 -12.35 -0.19
CA THR A 51 -1.66 -11.72 0.17
C THR A 51 -2.73 -12.76 0.46
N GLY A 52 -2.88 -13.80 -0.36
CA GLY A 52 -3.82 -14.89 -0.11
C GLY A 52 -3.56 -15.60 1.22
N VAL A 53 -2.30 -15.89 1.53
CA VAL A 53 -1.90 -16.47 2.83
C VAL A 53 -2.17 -15.51 3.98
N SER A 54 -1.88 -14.22 3.81
CA SER A 54 -2.17 -13.18 4.80
C SER A 54 -3.65 -13.10 5.11
N LEU A 55 -4.51 -13.07 4.09
CA LEU A 55 -5.97 -13.06 4.27
C LEU A 55 -6.46 -14.31 4.98
N LEU A 56 -6.00 -15.50 4.57
CA LEU A 56 -6.37 -16.77 5.20
C LEU A 56 -5.99 -16.80 6.68
N THR A 57 -4.75 -16.44 7.00
CA THR A 57 -4.28 -16.43 8.39
C THR A 57 -4.99 -15.37 9.23
N THR A 58 -5.27 -14.20 8.67
CA THR A 58 -6.06 -13.15 9.34
C THR A 58 -7.48 -13.64 9.65
N TYR A 59 -8.14 -14.30 8.69
CA TYR A 59 -9.45 -14.93 8.88
C TYR A 59 -9.43 -15.99 9.99
N ILE A 60 -8.39 -16.83 10.04
CA ILE A 60 -8.24 -17.86 11.09
C ILE A 60 -8.01 -17.22 12.47
N LEU A 61 -7.24 -16.14 12.55
CA LEU A 61 -6.93 -15.46 13.81
C LEU A 61 -8.14 -14.77 14.41
N ASN A 62 -8.95 -14.10 13.59
CA ASN A 62 -10.16 -13.43 14.03
C ASN A 62 -11.17 -13.27 12.89
N LYS A 63 -12.01 -14.30 12.71
CA LYS A 63 -13.03 -14.34 11.66
C LYS A 63 -14.01 -13.16 11.70
N GLU A 64 -14.49 -12.81 12.88
CA GLU A 64 -15.51 -11.76 13.03
C GLU A 64 -14.96 -10.41 12.58
N ASN A 65 -13.83 -9.98 13.14
CA ASN A 65 -13.19 -8.75 12.73
C ASN A 65 -12.71 -8.82 11.28
N PHE A 66 -12.27 -9.98 10.79
CA PHE A 66 -11.87 -10.11 9.38
C PHE A 66 -13.03 -9.78 8.45
N LEU A 67 -14.22 -10.33 8.71
CA LEU A 67 -15.40 -10.08 7.86
C LEU A 67 -15.84 -8.61 7.92
N THR A 68 -15.64 -7.93 9.06
CA THR A 68 -15.86 -6.49 9.17
C THR A 68 -14.88 -5.72 8.28
N TYR A 69 -13.58 -5.87 8.50
CA TYR A 69 -12.55 -5.04 7.86
C TYR A 69 -12.24 -5.44 6.41
N PHE A 70 -12.52 -6.68 6.00
CA PHE A 70 -12.47 -7.12 4.60
C PHE A 70 -13.78 -6.76 3.88
N SER A 71 -14.14 -5.47 3.96
CA SER A 71 -15.29 -4.86 3.29
C SER A 71 -14.92 -3.43 2.89
N PHE A 72 -15.80 -2.74 2.14
CA PHE A 72 -15.60 -1.31 1.87
C PHE A 72 -15.92 -0.42 3.08
N GLY A 73 -16.56 -0.97 4.11
CA GLY A 73 -16.86 -0.23 5.34
C GLY A 73 -17.81 0.95 5.15
N HIS A 74 -17.81 1.84 6.12
CA HIS A 74 -18.63 3.04 6.20
C HIS A 74 -17.85 4.27 5.70
N ILE A 75 -17.80 4.44 4.38
CA ILE A 75 -16.95 5.44 3.71
C ILE A 75 -17.21 6.91 4.10
N SER A 76 -18.34 7.22 4.73
CA SER A 76 -18.75 8.58 5.09
C SER A 76 -18.90 8.81 6.60
N ILE A 77 -18.51 7.85 7.45
CA ILE A 77 -18.63 7.99 8.91
C ILE A 77 -17.77 9.15 9.42
N PRO A 78 -18.18 9.90 10.45
CA PRO A 78 -17.32 10.87 11.12
C PRO A 78 -16.05 10.21 11.68
N GLY A 79 -14.91 10.88 11.55
CA GLY A 79 -13.62 10.41 12.07
C GLY A 79 -13.04 11.31 13.15
N ASP A 80 -12.01 10.81 13.83
CA ASP A 80 -11.21 11.62 14.75
C ASP A 80 -10.25 12.54 13.99
N GLU A 81 -9.79 13.58 14.68
CA GLU A 81 -8.89 14.60 14.16
C GLU A 81 -7.60 14.03 13.52
N LEU A 82 -7.15 14.63 12.40
CA LEU A 82 -5.83 14.44 11.81
C LEU A 82 -5.14 15.79 11.68
N LYS A 83 -4.52 16.25 12.78
CA LYS A 83 -3.88 17.57 12.90
C LYS A 83 -2.88 17.88 11.78
N LEU A 84 -2.07 16.89 11.41
CA LEU A 84 -1.05 17.04 10.37
C LEU A 84 -1.62 17.48 9.01
N PHE A 85 -2.90 17.17 8.76
CA PHE A 85 -3.60 17.47 7.50
C PHE A 85 -4.71 18.50 7.68
N GLY A 86 -4.81 19.15 8.85
CA GLY A 86 -5.84 20.14 9.14
C GLY A 86 -7.28 19.60 9.18
N ILE A 87 -7.45 18.29 9.31
CA ILE A 87 -8.76 17.62 9.41
C ILE A 87 -9.24 17.70 10.85
N LYS A 88 -10.46 18.19 11.05
CA LYS A 88 -11.05 18.42 12.37
C LYS A 88 -11.82 17.19 12.86
N GLN A 89 -11.95 17.06 14.18
CA GLN A 89 -12.83 16.05 14.76
C GLN A 89 -14.27 16.22 14.23
N GLY A 90 -14.90 15.11 13.83
CA GLY A 90 -16.25 15.11 13.28
C GLY A 90 -16.35 15.37 11.78
N ASP A 91 -15.24 15.68 11.08
CA ASP A 91 -15.22 15.63 9.62
C ASP A 91 -15.53 14.21 9.14
N SER A 92 -16.34 14.08 8.08
CA SER A 92 -16.67 12.77 7.51
C SER A 92 -15.48 12.17 6.77
N TRP A 93 -15.38 10.83 6.81
CA TRP A 93 -14.38 10.11 6.03
C TRP A 93 -14.50 10.29 4.53
N LEU A 94 -15.65 10.72 4.02
CA LEU A 94 -15.80 11.11 2.62
C LEU A 94 -14.97 12.36 2.30
N LYS A 95 -15.12 13.41 3.11
CA LYS A 95 -14.36 14.65 2.95
C LYS A 95 -12.87 14.41 3.24
N THR A 96 -12.57 13.72 4.34
CA THR A 96 -11.21 13.38 4.76
C THR A 96 -10.50 12.54 3.71
N GLY A 97 -11.12 11.46 3.26
CA GLY A 97 -10.56 10.54 2.26
C GLY A 97 -10.27 11.24 0.93
N LEU A 98 -11.20 12.04 0.42
CA LEU A 98 -10.99 12.84 -0.79
C LEU A 98 -9.86 13.86 -0.62
N SER A 99 -9.80 14.55 0.53
CA SER A 99 -8.72 15.49 0.83
C SER A 99 -7.36 14.79 0.86
N LEU A 100 -7.27 13.63 1.53
CA LEU A 100 -6.03 12.84 1.58
C LEU A 100 -5.65 12.30 0.20
N CYS A 101 -6.60 11.86 -0.62
CA CYS A 101 -6.34 11.49 -2.01
C CYS A 101 -5.66 12.64 -2.75
N LEU A 102 -6.22 13.85 -2.71
CA LEU A 102 -5.64 15.00 -3.41
C LEU A 102 -4.27 15.40 -2.86
N VAL A 103 -4.15 15.55 -1.54
CA VAL A 103 -2.94 16.07 -0.89
C VAL A 103 -1.79 15.09 -1.02
N ILE A 104 -2.00 13.81 -0.70
CA ILE A 104 -0.93 12.81 -0.72
C ILE A 104 -0.53 12.50 -2.17
N THR A 105 -1.48 12.35 -3.10
CA THR A 105 -1.16 12.17 -4.53
C THR A 105 -0.39 13.37 -5.06
N GLY A 106 -0.77 14.60 -4.68
CA GLY A 106 -0.05 15.81 -5.08
C GLY A 106 1.40 15.83 -4.61
N VAL A 107 1.65 15.49 -3.34
CA VAL A 107 3.01 15.39 -2.79
C VAL A 107 3.83 14.32 -3.52
N THR A 108 3.24 13.13 -3.74
CA THR A 108 3.89 12.03 -4.46
C THR A 108 4.21 12.43 -5.90
N ALA A 109 3.27 13.07 -6.61
CA ALA A 109 3.45 13.54 -7.98
C ALA A 109 4.55 14.60 -8.09
N ILE A 110 4.61 15.55 -7.16
CA ILE A 110 5.68 16.55 -7.10
C ILE A 110 7.04 15.85 -6.92
N PHE A 111 7.13 14.91 -5.98
CA PHE A 111 8.36 14.14 -5.77
C PHE A 111 8.79 13.39 -7.04
N MET A 112 7.86 12.64 -7.64
CA MET A 112 8.15 11.83 -8.84
C MET A 112 8.47 12.69 -10.06
N TYR A 113 7.85 13.85 -10.21
CA TYR A 113 8.19 14.82 -11.25
C TYR A 113 9.66 15.24 -11.19
N PHE A 114 10.20 15.49 -10.00
CA PHE A 114 11.62 15.80 -9.84
C PHE A 114 12.54 14.61 -10.11
N GLN A 115 12.07 13.36 -9.97
CA GLN A 115 12.84 12.18 -10.38
C GLN A 115 12.84 12.03 -11.90
N LEU A 116 11.68 12.19 -12.55
CA LEU A 116 11.55 12.12 -14.00
C LEU A 116 12.40 13.18 -14.71
N LYS A 117 12.54 14.38 -14.14
CA LYS A 117 13.43 15.43 -14.66
C LYS A 117 14.92 15.06 -14.73
N LYS A 118 15.35 14.03 -14.01
CA LYS A 118 16.76 13.59 -13.98
C LYS A 118 17.09 12.62 -15.11
N VAL A 119 16.08 12.16 -15.87
CA VAL A 119 16.24 11.22 -16.96
C VAL A 119 15.55 11.75 -18.21
N ASP A 120 15.95 11.22 -19.37
CA ASP A 120 15.26 11.51 -20.62
C ASP A 120 14.03 10.60 -20.74
N VAL A 121 12.84 11.20 -20.72
CA VAL A 121 11.54 10.49 -20.66
C VAL A 121 10.86 10.54 -22.01
N ASP A 122 10.57 9.36 -22.57
CA ASP A 122 9.69 9.22 -23.73
C ASP A 122 8.23 9.07 -23.28
N TRP A 123 7.48 10.17 -23.38
CA TRP A 123 6.07 10.23 -23.00
C TRP A 123 5.16 9.40 -23.90
N SER A 124 5.59 9.03 -25.10
CA SER A 124 4.80 8.20 -26.02
C SER A 124 4.56 6.79 -25.46
N LEU A 125 5.44 6.32 -24.56
CA LEU A 125 5.33 5.01 -23.91
C LEU A 125 4.09 4.88 -23.03
N LEU A 126 3.52 5.99 -22.53
CA LEU A 126 2.35 5.98 -21.65
C LEU A 126 1.13 5.33 -22.30
N GLN A 127 0.92 5.55 -23.61
CA GLN A 127 -0.25 5.02 -24.31
C GLN A 127 -0.28 3.48 -24.28
N GLY A 128 0.88 2.84 -24.44
CA GLY A 128 1.03 1.38 -24.34
C GLY A 128 1.15 0.87 -22.90
N GLY A 129 1.52 1.74 -21.95
CA GLY A 129 1.75 1.38 -20.55
C GLY A 129 0.53 1.50 -19.63
N ILE A 130 -0.46 2.32 -19.99
CA ILE A 130 -1.53 2.72 -19.06
C ILE A 130 -2.30 1.54 -18.46
N PHE A 131 -2.60 0.52 -19.26
CA PHE A 131 -3.26 -0.69 -18.77
C PHE A 131 -2.43 -1.38 -17.69
N TRP A 132 -1.14 -1.57 -17.94
CA TRP A 132 -0.21 -2.21 -17.01
C TRP A 132 0.00 -1.38 -15.74
N ILE A 133 0.15 -0.06 -15.88
CA ILE A 133 0.31 0.85 -14.74
C ILE A 133 -0.90 0.74 -13.82
N LEU A 134 -2.11 0.83 -14.36
CA LEU A 134 -3.33 0.73 -13.57
C LEU A 134 -3.48 -0.65 -12.93
N LEU A 135 -3.23 -1.73 -13.68
CA LEU A 135 -3.32 -3.09 -13.16
C LEU A 135 -2.35 -3.34 -12.01
N PHE A 136 -1.07 -2.96 -12.18
CA PHE A 136 -0.06 -3.14 -11.14
C PHE A 136 -0.33 -2.24 -9.94
N SER A 137 -0.81 -1.02 -10.13
CA SER A 137 -1.18 -0.15 -9.01
C SER A 137 -2.35 -0.71 -8.23
N LEU A 138 -3.34 -1.27 -8.93
CA LEU A 138 -4.53 -1.87 -8.33
C LEU A 138 -4.16 -3.08 -7.47
N THR A 139 -3.36 -3.98 -8.03
CA THR A 139 -2.95 -5.25 -7.39
C THR A 139 -1.91 -5.04 -6.30
N ASN A 140 -0.95 -4.14 -6.51
CA ASN A 140 0.07 -3.80 -5.51
C ASN A 140 -0.57 -3.19 -4.26
N SER A 141 -1.28 -2.07 -4.42
CA SER A 141 -1.94 -1.40 -3.30
C SER A 141 -2.91 -2.33 -2.56
N PHE A 142 -3.70 -3.14 -3.28
CA PHE A 142 -4.57 -4.14 -2.64
C PHE A 142 -3.76 -5.14 -1.82
N GLY A 143 -2.72 -5.75 -2.42
CA GLY A 143 -1.91 -6.76 -1.76
C GLY A 143 -1.27 -6.24 -0.47
N GLU A 144 -0.73 -5.03 -0.53
CA GLU A 144 -0.12 -4.37 0.63
C GLU A 144 -1.17 -3.96 1.68
N GLU A 145 -2.32 -3.42 1.30
CA GLU A 145 -3.41 -3.12 2.25
C GLU A 145 -3.85 -4.36 3.03
N MET A 146 -3.95 -5.50 2.35
CA MET A 146 -4.38 -6.75 2.98
C MET A 146 -3.33 -7.30 3.96
N ILE A 147 -2.04 -7.09 3.69
CA ILE A 147 -0.94 -7.55 4.54
C ILE A 147 -0.74 -6.64 5.75
N TYR A 148 -0.65 -5.34 5.50
CA TYR A 148 -0.19 -4.37 6.49
C TYR A 148 -1.33 -3.67 7.22
N ARG A 149 -2.54 -3.59 6.65
CA ARG A 149 -3.67 -2.94 7.31
C ARG A 149 -4.69 -3.96 7.75
N VAL A 150 -5.32 -4.71 6.84
CA VAL A 150 -6.30 -5.74 7.25
C VAL A 150 -5.64 -6.80 8.13
N GLY A 151 -4.45 -7.28 7.76
CA GLY A 151 -3.69 -8.27 8.53
C GLY A 151 -3.23 -7.82 9.92
N LEU A 152 -3.19 -6.51 10.20
CA LEU A 152 -2.84 -5.97 11.52
C LEU A 152 -4.05 -5.45 12.29
N VAL A 153 -4.84 -4.55 11.68
CA VAL A 153 -5.97 -3.87 12.33
C VAL A 153 -7.03 -4.87 12.76
N SER A 154 -7.42 -5.78 11.87
CA SER A 154 -8.50 -6.73 12.13
C SER A 154 -8.23 -7.63 13.36
N PRO A 155 -7.10 -8.35 13.45
CA PRO A 155 -6.86 -9.26 14.57
C PRO A 155 -6.41 -8.54 15.85
N LEU A 156 -5.91 -7.30 15.77
CA LEU A 156 -5.51 -6.52 16.95
C LEU A 156 -6.65 -5.68 17.54
N GLN A 157 -7.75 -5.50 16.80
CA GLN A 157 -8.93 -4.77 17.26
C GLN A 157 -9.43 -5.31 18.60
N GLY A 158 -9.57 -4.42 19.59
CA GLY A 158 -10.02 -4.75 20.95
C GLY A 158 -8.95 -5.41 21.84
N LEU A 159 -7.74 -5.65 21.35
CA LEU A 159 -6.64 -6.22 22.13
C LEU A 159 -5.64 -5.17 22.63
N VAL A 160 -5.45 -4.09 21.86
CA VAL A 160 -4.55 -2.97 22.18
C VAL A 160 -5.20 -1.65 21.75
N SER A 161 -4.66 -0.52 22.22
CA SER A 161 -5.21 0.78 21.84
C SER A 161 -5.04 1.05 20.33
N PRO A 162 -5.97 1.79 19.70
CA PRO A 162 -5.94 2.03 18.24
C PRO A 162 -4.62 2.66 17.78
N THR A 163 -4.13 3.65 18.52
CA THR A 163 -2.86 4.32 18.23
C THR A 163 -1.67 3.36 18.19
N ILE A 164 -1.63 2.33 19.06
CA ILE A 164 -0.57 1.32 19.02
C ILE A 164 -0.65 0.50 17.74
N ILE A 165 -1.86 0.12 17.29
CA ILE A 165 -2.07 -0.58 16.02
C ILE A 165 -1.55 0.27 14.86
N PHE A 166 -1.88 1.57 14.84
CA PHE A 166 -1.48 2.48 13.76
C PHE A 166 0.04 2.65 13.71
N LEU A 167 0.70 2.75 14.86
CA LEU A 167 2.15 2.85 14.96
C LEU A 167 2.85 1.56 14.50
N ILE A 168 2.32 0.38 14.85
CA ILE A 168 2.88 -0.90 14.39
C ILE A 168 2.77 -1.01 12.87
N SER A 169 1.59 -0.69 12.30
CA SER A 169 1.38 -0.65 10.85
C SER A 169 2.36 0.32 10.18
N ALA A 170 2.47 1.55 10.69
CA ALA A 170 3.38 2.57 10.19
C ALA A 170 4.84 2.10 10.20
N LEU A 171 5.30 1.51 11.30
CA LEU A 171 6.69 1.05 11.44
C LEU A 171 7.02 -0.08 10.47
N ILE A 172 6.20 -1.12 10.42
CA ILE A 172 6.46 -2.28 9.56
C ILE A 172 6.38 -1.86 8.08
N PHE A 173 5.35 -1.10 7.72
CA PHE A 173 5.17 -0.63 6.34
C PHE A 173 6.29 0.32 5.91
N GLY A 174 6.68 1.26 6.77
CA GLY A 174 7.81 2.15 6.51
C GLY A 174 9.11 1.39 6.29
N LEU A 175 9.44 0.43 7.15
CA LEU A 175 10.65 -0.39 7.02
C LEU A 175 10.65 -1.25 5.76
N ALA A 176 9.49 -1.77 5.35
CA ALA A 176 9.35 -2.50 4.09
C ALA A 176 9.76 -1.67 2.86
N HIS A 177 9.68 -0.34 2.97
CA HIS A 177 9.96 0.62 1.89
C HIS A 177 11.39 1.18 1.89
N ILE A 178 12.33 0.59 2.64
CA ILE A 178 13.73 1.04 2.64
C ILE A 178 14.36 1.09 1.23
N ASN A 179 13.98 0.14 0.37
CA ASN A 179 14.41 0.06 -1.03
C ASN A 179 13.33 0.53 -2.01
N GLY A 180 12.26 1.16 -1.52
CA GLY A 180 11.16 1.68 -2.33
C GLY A 180 11.54 2.94 -3.09
N MET A 181 10.54 3.61 -3.67
CA MET A 181 10.69 4.92 -4.30
C MET A 181 9.70 5.90 -3.67
N PRO A 182 10.14 6.88 -2.87
CA PRO A 182 11.53 7.21 -2.51
C PRO A 182 12.25 6.11 -1.71
N SER A 183 13.58 6.03 -1.81
CA SER A 183 14.40 5.06 -1.06
C SER A 183 15.03 5.65 0.21
N GLY A 184 15.54 4.77 1.07
CA GLY A 184 16.26 5.14 2.30
C GLY A 184 15.34 5.70 3.39
N ILE A 185 15.92 6.50 4.29
CA ILE A 185 15.23 7.02 5.48
C ILE A 185 14.03 7.90 5.10
N VAL A 186 14.12 8.66 4.01
CA VAL A 186 13.01 9.49 3.52
C VAL A 186 11.85 8.61 3.07
N GLY A 187 12.13 7.53 2.33
CA GLY A 187 11.14 6.53 1.95
C GLY A 187 10.46 5.91 3.15
N ILE A 188 11.24 5.46 4.14
CA ILE A 188 10.74 4.87 5.38
C ILE A 188 9.80 5.85 6.11
N ALA A 189 10.19 7.11 6.24
CA ALA A 189 9.41 8.11 6.95
C ALA A 189 8.08 8.42 6.24
N LEU A 190 8.12 8.64 4.92
CA LEU A 190 6.92 8.96 4.14
C LEU A 190 5.96 7.77 4.06
N ALA A 191 6.47 6.56 3.81
CA ALA A 191 5.68 5.34 3.84
C ALA A 191 5.12 5.09 5.24
N GLY A 192 5.88 5.34 6.31
CA GLY A 192 5.40 5.22 7.69
C GLY A 192 4.27 6.18 8.02
N ILE A 193 4.39 7.46 7.64
CA ILE A 193 3.30 8.45 7.79
C ILE A 193 2.05 7.98 7.04
N LEU A 194 2.21 7.53 5.79
CA LEU A 194 1.10 6.98 5.02
C LEU A 194 0.49 5.76 5.73
N GLY A 195 1.30 4.79 6.13
CA GLY A 195 0.84 3.57 6.82
C GLY A 195 0.09 3.83 8.13
N PHE A 196 0.44 4.90 8.85
CA PHE A 196 -0.33 5.37 10.01
C PHE A 196 -1.73 5.83 9.61
N ILE A 197 -1.83 6.69 8.60
CA ILE A 197 -3.09 7.28 8.13
C ILE A 197 -4.01 6.20 7.56
N LEU A 198 -3.46 5.28 6.76
CA LEU A 198 -4.21 4.17 6.17
C LEU A 198 -4.70 3.19 7.23
N ALA A 199 -3.92 2.91 8.28
CA ALA A 199 -4.39 2.09 9.40
C ALA A 199 -5.54 2.75 10.16
N LYS A 200 -5.44 4.07 10.40
CA LYS A 200 -6.54 4.84 11.00
C LYS A 200 -7.79 4.83 10.14
N SER A 201 -7.66 4.95 8.82
CA SER A 201 -8.83 4.92 7.91
C SER A 201 -9.55 3.57 7.96
N ILE A 202 -8.81 2.46 7.94
CA ILE A 202 -9.41 1.13 8.10
C ILE A 202 -10.13 1.02 9.44
N PHE A 203 -9.45 1.39 10.53
CA PHE A 203 -9.99 1.27 11.88
C PHE A 203 -11.32 2.03 12.05
N GLU A 204 -11.37 3.29 11.60
CA GLU A 204 -12.54 4.15 11.81
C GLU A 204 -13.68 3.87 10.84
N THR A 205 -13.36 3.54 9.58
CA THR A 205 -14.40 3.22 8.59
C THR A 205 -14.81 1.76 8.60
N GLN A 206 -14.14 0.91 9.37
CA GLN A 206 -14.40 -0.53 9.41
C GLN A 206 -14.32 -1.20 8.04
N GLY A 207 -13.42 -0.72 7.18
CA GLY A 207 -13.24 -1.26 5.83
C GLY A 207 -12.02 -0.70 5.13
N PHE A 208 -11.56 -1.37 4.09
CA PHE A 208 -10.29 -1.03 3.44
C PHE A 208 -10.40 0.02 2.33
N PHE A 209 -11.61 0.49 2.00
CA PHE A 209 -11.84 1.34 0.81
C PHE A 209 -10.92 2.57 0.75
N TRP A 210 -10.89 3.39 1.82
CA TRP A 210 -10.06 4.60 1.81
C TRP A 210 -8.59 4.30 1.84
N ALA A 211 -8.19 3.30 2.62
CA ALA A 211 -6.80 2.87 2.68
C ALA A 211 -6.28 2.46 1.29
N TRP A 212 -7.07 1.63 0.61
CA TRP A 212 -6.78 1.14 -0.74
C TRP A 212 -6.84 2.23 -1.79
N LEU A 213 -7.87 3.07 -1.82
CA LEU A 213 -7.99 4.13 -2.84
C LEU A 213 -6.86 5.16 -2.72
N ILE A 214 -6.53 5.60 -1.50
CA ILE A 214 -5.44 6.53 -1.27
C ILE A 214 -4.12 5.89 -1.74
N HIS A 215 -3.85 4.64 -1.35
CA HIS A 215 -2.62 3.97 -1.75
C HIS A 215 -2.55 3.69 -3.27
N PHE A 216 -3.65 3.25 -3.87
CA PHE A 216 -3.77 3.01 -5.30
C PHE A 216 -3.34 4.23 -6.12
N LEU A 217 -3.81 5.43 -5.76
CA LEU A 217 -3.44 6.66 -6.46
C LEU A 217 -1.93 6.96 -6.35
N GLN A 218 -1.30 6.60 -5.24
CA GLN A 218 0.14 6.78 -5.03
C GLN A 218 0.90 5.82 -5.93
N ASP A 219 0.45 4.57 -6.02
CA ASP A 219 1.02 3.57 -6.91
C ASP A 219 0.85 3.96 -8.38
N VAL A 220 -0.28 4.54 -8.79
CA VAL A 220 -0.46 5.02 -10.18
C VAL A 220 0.64 6.02 -10.55
N VAL A 221 0.95 6.95 -9.65
CA VAL A 221 2.01 7.94 -9.85
C VAL A 221 3.40 7.29 -9.83
N ILE A 222 3.66 6.43 -8.84
CA ILE A 222 4.99 5.81 -8.64
C ILE A 222 5.28 4.80 -9.74
N ILE A 223 4.41 3.82 -9.96
CA ILE A 223 4.54 2.78 -10.98
C ILE A 223 4.51 3.42 -12.37
N GLY A 224 3.66 4.42 -12.61
CA GLY A 224 3.64 5.14 -13.88
C GLY A 224 4.97 5.85 -14.16
N SER A 225 5.56 6.47 -13.15
CA SER A 225 6.88 7.11 -13.29
C SER A 225 7.99 6.08 -13.46
N LEU A 226 7.98 4.98 -12.70
CA LEU A 226 8.95 3.90 -12.84
C LEU A 226 8.89 3.25 -14.22
N TYR A 227 7.69 3.06 -14.77
CA TYR A 227 7.47 2.57 -16.12
C TYR A 227 8.14 3.49 -17.15
N LEU A 228 7.99 4.82 -17.00
CA LEU A 228 8.60 5.81 -17.88
C LEU A 228 10.13 5.90 -17.75
N MET A 229 10.67 5.59 -16.56
CA MET A 229 12.11 5.59 -16.31
C MET A 229 12.82 4.34 -16.88
N HIS A 230 12.08 3.27 -17.17
CA HIS A 230 12.64 2.05 -17.78
C HIS A 230 12.47 2.11 -19.30
N LYS A 231 13.59 2.19 -20.02
CA LYS A 231 13.58 2.11 -21.48
C LYS A 231 13.12 0.72 -21.91
N VAL A 232 12.22 0.67 -22.89
CA VAL A 232 11.94 -0.55 -23.64
C VAL A 232 13.22 -0.87 -24.43
N SER A 233 13.89 -1.96 -24.07
CA SER A 233 15.05 -2.48 -24.80
C SER A 233 14.60 -3.26 -26.03
#